data_AF-A0A8H8ISB4-F1
#
_entry.id   AF-A0A8H8ISB4-F1
#
_cell.length_a   1.000
_cell.length_b   1.000
_cell.length_c   1.000
_cell.angle_alpha   90.00
_cell.angle_beta   90.00
_cell.angle_gamma   90.00
#
_symmetry.space_group_name_H-M   'P 1'
#
loop_
_entity.id
_entity.type
_entity.pdbx_description
1 polymer ?
#
loop_
_entity_poly.entity_id
_entity_poly.type
_entity_poly.pdbx_seq_one_letter_code
_entity_poly.pdbx_strand_id
1 'polypeptide(L)'
;MVGRGAINFTDRGHGVTYFFDNDKYVWCNWTPGKYDDNIGWGPTHWDWVALIETKFPRVDAILPCPGEVNRGYFFCGDQYARIQFTPRDGKNQKLLGGVRPLSEWHSLVKAGFDRVDAAMIVPGTTDQAYFFSRNEFCRVSFKEGSAAPDELLEGPFLIRERWPNLGFKTIDTIIPDPSSPNQAYVFSGDKAARIALVVGGGVDVKTGPMNAAEYWKSLHGAGFY
;
A
#
# COMPACT_ATOMS: atom_id res chain seq x y z
N MET A 1 9.01 10.28 -9.18
CA MET A 1 7.80 9.66 -8.62
C MET A 1 7.43 10.44 -7.38
N VAL A 2 6.16 10.81 -7.22
CA VAL A 2 5.67 11.32 -5.93
C VAL A 2 5.42 10.08 -5.07
N GLY A 3 6.07 9.96 -3.92
CA GLY A 3 5.93 8.77 -3.06
C GLY A 3 4.57 8.80 -2.39
N ARG A 4 3.76 7.76 -2.62
CA ARG A 4 2.38 7.67 -2.16
C ARG A 4 2.16 6.32 -1.49
N GLY A 5 2.34 6.25 -0.19
CA GLY A 5 2.03 5.06 0.60
C GLY A 5 0.63 5.12 1.18
N ALA A 6 -0.03 3.97 1.35
CA ALA A 6 -1.21 3.89 2.18
C ALA A 6 -1.26 2.59 2.96
N ILE A 7 -1.85 2.64 4.14
CA ILE A 7 -2.07 1.46 4.97
C ILE A 7 -3.38 1.56 5.74
N ASN A 8 -4.15 0.48 5.68
CA ASN A 8 -5.38 0.35 6.45
C ASN A 8 -5.11 -0.04 7.89
N PHE A 9 -5.93 0.55 8.77
CA PHE A 9 -6.17 0.04 10.11
C PHE A 9 -7.67 -0.14 10.30
N THR A 10 -8.06 -1.35 10.67
CA THR A 10 -9.42 -1.64 11.10
C THR A 10 -9.61 -1.16 12.53
N ASP A 11 -10.40 -0.11 12.68
CA ASP A 11 -10.95 0.35 13.96
C ASP A 11 -12.47 0.11 13.93
N ARG A 12 -12.95 -0.86 14.71
CA ARG A 12 -14.39 -1.13 14.95
C ARG A 12 -15.27 -1.23 13.69
N GLY A 13 -14.78 -1.82 12.61
CA GLY A 13 -15.55 -2.03 11.37
C GLY A 13 -15.67 -0.82 10.45
N HIS A 14 -14.94 0.27 10.72
CA HIS A 14 -14.78 1.41 9.81
C HIS A 14 -13.40 1.35 9.12
N GLY A 15 -13.36 1.72 7.84
CA GLY A 15 -12.10 1.86 7.11
C GLY A 15 -11.40 3.14 7.55
N VAL A 16 -10.35 3.01 8.34
CA VAL A 16 -9.40 4.11 8.60
C VAL A 16 -8.14 3.79 7.84
N THR A 17 -7.74 4.70 6.96
CA THR A 17 -6.51 4.54 6.17
C THR A 17 -5.61 5.72 6.39
N TYR A 18 -4.33 5.45 6.64
CA TYR A 18 -3.31 6.48 6.61
C TYR A 18 -2.82 6.60 5.18
N PHE A 19 -2.89 7.80 4.63
CA PHE A 19 -2.33 8.14 3.33
C PHE A 19 -1.10 9.01 3.54
N PHE A 20 -0.02 8.68 2.85
CA PHE A 20 1.25 9.38 2.88
C PHE A 20 1.50 9.99 1.50
N ASP A 21 1.96 11.24 1.48
CA ASP A 21 2.38 11.93 0.27
C ASP A 21 3.58 12.81 0.61
N ASN A 22 4.73 12.49 0.01
CA ASN A 22 6.02 13.07 0.39
C ASN A 22 6.22 12.98 1.90
N ASP A 23 6.44 14.09 2.59
CA ASP A 23 6.67 14.18 4.04
C ASP A 23 5.39 14.43 4.86
N LYS A 24 4.22 14.35 4.22
CA LYS A 24 2.91 14.58 4.84
C LYS A 24 2.09 13.31 4.93
N TYR A 25 1.16 13.31 5.87
CA TYR A 25 0.15 12.27 5.97
C TYR A 25 -1.20 12.81 6.43
N VAL A 26 -2.24 12.03 6.13
CA VAL A 26 -3.59 12.14 6.69
C VAL A 26 -4.04 10.79 7.19
N TRP A 27 -5.00 10.77 8.11
CA TRP A 27 -5.87 9.61 8.26
C TRP A 27 -7.23 9.92 7.61
N CYS A 28 -7.78 8.97 6.87
CA CYS A 28 -9.03 9.14 6.17
C CYS A 28 -9.99 8.09 6.68
N ASN A 29 -11.16 8.53 7.12
CA ASN A 29 -12.29 7.64 7.43
C ASN A 29 -13.12 7.52 6.17
N TRP A 30 -13.48 6.29 5.78
CA TRP A 30 -14.29 6.06 4.59
C TRP A 30 -15.11 4.78 4.75
N THR A 31 -16.25 4.73 4.05
CA THR A 31 -17.06 3.51 3.97
C THR A 31 -16.86 2.86 2.60
N PRO A 32 -16.49 1.57 2.53
CA PRO A 32 -16.38 0.87 1.25
C PRO A 32 -17.66 0.96 0.42
N GLY A 33 -17.51 1.30 -0.86
CA GLY A 33 -18.62 1.47 -1.81
C GLY A 33 -19.41 2.77 -1.67
N LYS A 34 -19.03 3.66 -0.74
CA LYS A 34 -19.63 4.99 -0.58
C LYS A 34 -18.63 6.10 -0.89
N TYR A 35 -19.16 7.30 -1.17
CA TYR A 35 -18.40 8.51 -1.50
C TYR A 35 -18.46 9.48 -0.31
N ASP A 36 -18.20 8.96 0.88
CA ASP A 36 -18.38 9.62 2.18
C ASP A 36 -17.05 9.76 2.94
N ASP A 37 -15.93 9.81 2.21
CA ASP A 37 -14.61 9.93 2.82
C ASP A 37 -14.49 11.25 3.61
N ASN A 38 -13.86 11.19 4.77
CA ASN A 38 -13.65 12.33 5.66
C ASN A 38 -12.29 12.27 6.35
N ILE A 39 -11.54 13.36 6.23
CA ILE A 39 -10.27 13.55 6.93
C ILE A 39 -10.57 13.84 8.38
N GLY A 40 -10.13 12.96 9.28
CA GLY A 40 -10.27 13.28 10.71
C GLY A 40 -9.06 14.07 11.26
N TRP A 41 -7.93 14.10 10.54
CA TRP A 41 -6.60 14.53 11.01
C TRP A 41 -5.64 14.68 9.83
N GLY A 42 -4.81 15.72 9.90
CA GLY A 42 -3.96 16.15 8.80
C GLY A 42 -4.71 17.04 7.80
N PRO A 43 -4.06 17.45 6.71
CA PRO A 43 -2.69 17.09 6.33
C PRO A 43 -1.66 17.70 7.29
N THR A 44 -0.70 16.90 7.72
CA THR A 44 0.42 17.38 8.55
C THR A 44 1.71 16.71 8.10
N HIS A 45 2.84 17.37 8.32
CA HIS A 45 4.12 16.67 8.30
C HIS A 45 4.08 15.51 9.29
N TRP A 46 4.69 14.38 8.93
CA TRP A 46 4.73 13.28 9.89
C TRP A 46 5.53 13.65 11.13
N ASP A 47 4.99 13.19 12.26
CA ASP A 47 5.56 13.28 13.59
C ASP A 47 5.90 11.88 14.14
N TRP A 48 5.82 10.87 13.28
CA TRP A 48 6.09 9.48 13.62
C TRP A 48 7.56 9.31 13.93
N VAL A 49 7.88 9.03 15.20
CA VAL A 49 9.27 8.89 15.67
C VAL A 49 10.01 7.84 14.82
N ALA A 50 9.37 6.71 14.55
CA ALA A 50 9.95 5.65 13.72
C ALA A 50 10.24 6.09 12.27
N LEU A 51 9.38 6.92 11.65
CA LEU A 51 9.63 7.44 10.29
C LEU A 51 10.75 8.48 10.30
N ILE A 52 10.81 9.34 11.32
CA ILE A 52 11.92 10.30 11.49
C ILE A 52 13.26 9.57 11.62
N GLU A 53 13.30 8.50 12.42
CA GLU A 53 14.49 7.65 12.59
C GLU A 53 14.96 7.01 11.27
N THR A 54 14.04 6.69 10.36
CA THR A 54 14.41 6.12 9.04
C THR A 54 15.12 7.11 8.14
N LYS A 55 14.91 8.42 8.34
CA LYS A 55 15.33 9.50 7.43
C LYS A 55 14.78 9.36 6.01
N PHE A 56 13.70 8.60 5.83
CA PHE A 56 13.01 8.54 4.55
C PHE A 56 12.48 9.93 4.18
N PRO A 57 12.68 10.41 2.94
CA PRO A 57 12.08 11.66 2.48
C PRO A 57 10.60 11.52 2.12
N ARG A 58 10.11 10.28 1.92
CA ARG A 58 8.73 9.93 1.56
C ARG A 58 8.45 8.47 1.88
N VAL A 59 7.19 8.06 1.87
CA VAL A 59 6.81 6.63 1.85
C VAL A 59 6.25 6.32 0.47
N ASP A 60 6.87 5.38 -0.23
CA ASP A 60 6.44 4.96 -1.58
C ASP A 60 5.37 3.88 -1.53
N ALA A 61 5.50 2.91 -0.63
CA ALA A 61 4.52 1.82 -0.48
C ALA A 61 4.52 1.30 0.96
N ILE A 62 3.43 0.65 1.36
CA ILE A 62 3.35 -0.02 2.65
C ILE A 62 2.74 -1.41 2.46
N LEU A 63 3.43 -2.44 2.95
CA LEU A 63 2.91 -3.80 3.04
C LEU A 63 2.57 -4.12 4.50
N PRO A 64 1.29 -4.34 4.86
CA PRO A 64 0.92 -4.81 6.19
C PRO A 64 1.53 -6.18 6.49
N CYS A 65 1.92 -6.44 7.73
CA CYS A 65 2.42 -7.75 8.17
C CYS A 65 1.26 -8.64 8.62
N PRO A 66 0.94 -9.75 7.93
CA PRO A 66 -0.13 -10.65 8.38
C PRO A 66 0.18 -11.24 9.76
N GLY A 67 -0.84 -11.32 10.62
CA GLY A 67 -0.71 -11.83 11.99
C GLY A 67 -0.09 -10.85 12.99
N GLU A 68 0.43 -9.72 12.54
CA GLU A 68 1.06 -8.70 13.40
C GLU A 68 0.26 -7.40 13.30
N VAL A 69 -0.65 -7.23 14.26
CA VAL A 69 -1.52 -6.07 14.30
C VAL A 69 -0.68 -4.80 14.37
N ASN A 70 -1.00 -3.82 13.51
CA ASN A 70 -0.33 -2.53 13.44
C ASN A 70 1.18 -2.60 13.15
N ARG A 71 1.61 -3.57 12.34
CA ARG A 71 2.97 -3.65 11.80
C ARG A 71 2.93 -3.64 10.28
N GLY A 72 3.92 -2.99 9.67
CA GLY A 72 4.09 -3.02 8.22
C GLY A 72 5.53 -2.79 7.79
N TYR A 73 5.82 -3.17 6.56
CA TYR A 73 7.01 -2.79 5.81
C TYR A 73 6.72 -1.50 5.06
N PHE A 74 7.46 -0.44 5.36
CA PHE A 74 7.38 0.86 4.72
C PHE A 74 8.54 0.96 3.73
N PHE A 75 8.24 1.16 2.45
CA PHE A 75 9.22 1.22 1.37
C PHE A 75 9.50 2.66 0.97
N CYS A 76 10.76 2.96 0.66
CA CYS A 76 11.19 4.25 0.12
C CYS A 76 12.40 4.05 -0.79
N GLY A 77 12.22 4.29 -2.10
CA GLY A 77 13.28 4.04 -3.08
C GLY A 77 13.76 2.58 -3.05
N ASP A 78 15.07 2.41 -2.87
CA ASP A 78 15.76 1.13 -2.77
C ASP A 78 15.90 0.64 -1.32
N GLN A 79 15.09 1.16 -0.38
CA GLN A 79 15.14 0.83 1.03
C GLN A 79 13.75 0.50 1.58
N TYR A 80 13.73 -0.19 2.71
CA TYR A 80 12.52 -0.40 3.50
C TYR A 80 12.82 -0.38 5.00
N ALA A 81 11.77 -0.20 5.80
CA ALA A 81 11.81 -0.26 7.25
C ALA A 81 10.60 -1.03 7.77
N ARG A 82 10.78 -1.82 8.82
CA ARG A 82 9.66 -2.42 9.54
C ARG A 82 9.26 -1.49 10.67
N ILE A 83 7.99 -1.12 10.71
CA ILE A 83 7.47 -0.20 11.72
C ILE A 83 6.28 -0.85 12.41
N GLN A 84 6.35 -0.94 13.73
CA GLN A 84 5.22 -1.18 14.60
C GLN A 84 4.67 0.18 15.03
N PHE A 85 3.37 0.39 14.98
CA PHE A 85 2.75 1.64 15.42
C PHE A 85 1.47 1.36 16.21
N THR A 86 0.94 2.40 16.83
CA THR A 86 -0.39 2.38 17.44
C THR A 86 -1.25 3.35 16.63
N PRO A 87 -2.36 2.88 16.01
CA PRO A 87 -3.27 3.75 15.31
C PRO A 87 -3.73 4.87 16.23
N ARG A 88 -3.90 6.06 15.67
CA ARG A 88 -4.33 7.26 16.37
C ARG A 88 -3.37 7.77 17.46
N ASP A 89 -2.16 7.24 17.50
CA ASP A 89 -1.13 7.63 18.45
C ASP A 89 0.16 7.95 17.69
N GLY A 90 0.43 9.26 17.57
CA GLY A 90 1.58 9.81 16.86
C GLY A 90 2.92 9.56 17.55
N LYS A 91 2.96 9.03 18.78
CA LYS A 91 4.19 8.96 19.58
C LYS A 91 4.67 7.55 19.88
N ASN A 92 3.81 6.55 19.75
CA ASN A 92 4.11 5.16 20.10
C ASN A 92 4.38 4.28 18.88
N GLN A 93 5.30 4.70 18.00
CA GLN A 93 5.82 3.83 16.92
C GLN A 93 7.26 3.39 17.21
N LYS A 94 7.60 2.21 16.72
CA LYS A 94 8.92 1.60 16.90
C LYS A 94 9.47 1.12 15.57
N LEU A 95 10.68 1.55 15.25
CA LEU A 95 11.46 1.02 14.14
C LEU A 95 12.03 -0.36 14.55
N LEU A 96 11.76 -1.38 13.74
CA LEU A 96 12.12 -2.77 14.02
C LEU A 96 13.29 -3.24 13.14
N GLY A 97 14.48 -3.27 13.73
CA GLY A 97 15.68 -3.81 13.08
C GLY A 97 16.34 -2.86 12.07
N GLY A 98 16.00 -1.57 12.13
CA GLY A 98 16.61 -0.50 11.32
C GLY A 98 16.06 -0.40 9.90
N VAL A 99 16.64 0.52 9.13
CA VAL A 99 16.45 0.63 7.68
C VAL A 99 17.28 -0.44 6.98
N ARG A 100 16.69 -1.09 5.99
CA ARG A 100 17.27 -2.21 5.24
C ARG A 100 17.22 -1.93 3.74
N PRO A 101 18.21 -2.39 2.96
CA PRO A 101 18.16 -2.27 1.51
C PRO A 101 17.11 -3.23 0.94
N LEU A 102 16.43 -2.81 -0.13
CA LEU A 102 15.45 -3.62 -0.85
C LEU A 102 16.06 -4.92 -1.39
N SER A 103 17.38 -4.95 -1.60
CA SER A 103 18.11 -6.15 -2.02
C SER A 103 18.01 -7.33 -1.03
N GLU A 104 17.56 -7.11 0.22
CA GLU A 104 17.24 -8.21 1.15
C GLU A 104 15.97 -8.99 0.75
N TRP A 105 15.09 -8.40 -0.08
CA TRP A 105 13.97 -9.10 -0.73
C TRP A 105 14.45 -9.76 -2.02
N HIS A 106 14.89 -11.02 -1.91
CA HIS A 106 15.52 -11.74 -3.02
C HIS A 106 14.57 -11.96 -4.18
N SER A 107 13.28 -12.13 -3.91
CA SER A 107 12.24 -12.25 -4.94
C SER A 107 12.08 -10.97 -5.76
N LEU A 108 12.18 -9.79 -5.13
CA LEU A 108 12.10 -8.50 -5.81
C LEU A 108 13.32 -8.24 -6.68
N VAL A 109 14.52 -8.61 -6.18
CA VAL A 109 15.75 -8.59 -7.00
C VAL A 109 15.61 -9.52 -8.20
N LYS A 110 15.11 -10.75 -8.02
CA LYS A 110 14.83 -11.69 -9.12
C LYS A 110 13.82 -11.14 -10.12
N ALA A 111 12.82 -10.39 -9.66
CA ALA A 111 11.86 -9.71 -10.51
C ALA A 111 12.42 -8.44 -11.19
N GLY A 112 13.66 -8.04 -10.89
CA GLY A 112 14.29 -6.84 -11.43
C GLY A 112 13.79 -5.53 -10.81
N PHE A 113 13.14 -5.59 -9.65
CA PHE A 113 12.56 -4.41 -9.00
C PHE A 113 13.63 -3.67 -8.18
N ASP A 114 13.82 -2.39 -8.49
CA ASP A 114 14.70 -1.46 -7.78
C ASP A 114 13.95 -0.61 -6.73
N ARG A 115 12.63 -0.75 -6.68
CA ARG A 115 11.70 -0.01 -5.81
C ARG A 115 10.33 -0.68 -5.78
N VAL A 116 9.51 -0.27 -4.81
CA VAL A 116 8.10 -0.67 -4.68
C VAL A 116 7.22 0.57 -4.70
N ASP A 117 6.27 0.61 -5.63
CA ASP A 117 5.26 1.68 -5.76
C ASP A 117 3.98 1.38 -5.01
N ALA A 118 3.62 0.11 -4.90
CA ALA A 118 2.47 -0.32 -4.11
C ALA A 118 2.67 -1.77 -3.68
N ALA A 119 2.02 -2.16 -2.59
CA ALA A 119 2.05 -3.54 -2.13
C ALA A 119 0.74 -3.90 -1.43
N MET A 120 0.34 -5.17 -1.54
CA MET A 120 -0.77 -5.70 -0.75
C MET A 120 -0.62 -7.18 -0.50
N ILE A 121 -1.21 -7.65 0.59
CA ILE A 121 -1.35 -9.08 0.86
C ILE A 121 -2.33 -9.69 -0.13
N VAL A 122 -1.98 -10.87 -0.64
CA VAL A 122 -2.87 -11.63 -1.52
C VAL A 122 -4.09 -12.09 -0.72
N PRO A 123 -5.32 -11.80 -1.17
CA PRO A 123 -6.54 -12.21 -0.49
C PRO A 123 -6.56 -13.69 -0.11
N GLY A 124 -6.92 -13.97 1.15
CA GLY A 124 -7.01 -15.33 1.67
C GLY A 124 -5.67 -15.99 2.03
N THR A 125 -4.56 -15.27 1.96
CA THR A 125 -3.23 -15.76 2.36
C THR A 125 -2.67 -14.94 3.53
N THR A 126 -1.67 -15.49 4.21
CA THR A 126 -0.93 -14.79 5.28
C THR A 126 0.56 -14.66 4.98
N ASP A 127 0.99 -15.17 3.84
CA ASP A 127 2.38 -15.35 3.47
C ASP A 127 2.64 -15.00 2.00
N GLN A 128 1.68 -14.37 1.31
CA GLN A 128 1.86 -13.92 -0.06
C GLN A 128 1.48 -12.46 -0.22
N ALA A 129 2.25 -11.75 -1.05
CA ALA A 129 2.00 -10.36 -1.38
C ALA A 129 2.13 -10.13 -2.89
N TYR A 130 1.32 -9.20 -3.41
CA TYR A 130 1.57 -8.54 -4.67
C TYR A 130 2.44 -7.31 -4.43
N PHE A 131 3.49 -7.16 -5.23
CA PHE A 131 4.35 -5.97 -5.26
C PHE A 131 4.28 -5.34 -6.64
N PHE A 132 4.11 -4.02 -6.68
CA PHE A 132 4.02 -3.24 -7.92
C PHE A 132 5.25 -2.36 -8.04
N SER A 133 5.82 -2.30 -9.23
CA SER A 133 6.93 -1.41 -9.56
C SER A 133 6.78 -0.93 -10.99
N ARG A 134 6.69 0.39 -11.16
CA ARG A 134 6.48 1.06 -12.45
C ARG A 134 5.23 0.49 -13.13
N ASN A 135 5.40 -0.20 -14.25
CA ASN A 135 4.33 -0.79 -15.04
C ASN A 135 4.21 -2.32 -14.87
N GLU A 136 4.89 -2.88 -13.88
CA GLU A 136 4.98 -4.31 -13.63
C GLU A 136 4.54 -4.65 -12.20
N PHE A 137 4.19 -5.91 -11.99
CA PHE A 137 3.96 -6.46 -10.65
C PHE A 137 4.36 -7.93 -10.59
N CYS A 138 4.65 -8.40 -9.39
CA CYS A 138 4.92 -9.82 -9.12
C CYS A 138 4.15 -10.31 -7.89
N ARG A 139 4.04 -11.63 -7.75
CA ARG A 139 3.52 -12.28 -6.55
C ARG A 139 4.66 -13.00 -5.84
N VAL A 140 4.81 -12.73 -4.56
CA VAL A 140 5.92 -13.19 -3.73
C VAL A 140 5.38 -13.95 -2.53
N SER A 141 6.00 -15.05 -2.14
CA SER A 141 5.84 -15.63 -0.81
C SER A 141 6.87 -15.04 0.14
N PHE A 142 6.44 -14.72 1.35
CA PHE A 142 7.30 -14.19 2.39
C PHE A 142 6.75 -14.57 3.77
N LYS A 143 7.62 -14.58 4.78
CA LYS A 143 7.22 -14.82 6.16
C LYS A 143 7.88 -13.78 7.05
N GLU A 144 7.05 -12.97 7.71
CA GLU A 144 7.54 -11.97 8.68
C GLU A 144 8.42 -12.64 9.74
N GLY A 145 9.55 -12.01 10.06
CA GLY A 145 10.51 -12.50 11.05
C GLY A 145 11.23 -13.81 10.71
N SER A 146 11.01 -14.37 9.51
CA SER A 146 11.67 -15.59 9.07
C SER A 146 13.10 -15.32 8.58
N ALA A 147 14.00 -16.26 8.89
CA ALA A 147 15.33 -16.30 8.27
C ALA A 147 15.33 -16.99 6.89
N ALA A 148 14.25 -17.71 6.55
CA ALA A 148 14.09 -18.27 5.21
C ALA A 148 13.86 -17.13 4.21
N PRO A 149 14.52 -17.18 3.03
CA PRO A 149 14.34 -16.17 2.00
C PRO A 149 12.91 -16.18 1.45
N ASP A 150 12.49 -15.02 0.98
CA ASP A 150 11.28 -14.83 0.19
C ASP A 150 11.42 -15.50 -1.20
N GLU A 151 10.29 -15.91 -1.79
CA GLU A 151 10.24 -16.61 -3.07
C GLU A 151 9.38 -15.86 -4.09
N LEU A 152 9.89 -15.71 -5.31
CA LEU A 152 9.12 -15.20 -6.43
C LEU A 152 8.20 -16.31 -6.95
N LEU A 153 6.89 -16.17 -6.74
CA LEU A 153 5.90 -17.17 -7.17
C LEU A 153 5.44 -16.94 -8.62
N GLU A 154 5.19 -15.69 -8.99
CA GLU A 154 4.75 -15.32 -10.34
C GLU A 154 5.24 -13.92 -10.73
N GLY A 155 5.40 -13.71 -12.03
CA GLY A 155 5.81 -12.43 -12.62
C GLY A 155 7.34 -12.29 -12.78
N PRO A 156 7.82 -11.06 -13.08
CA PRO A 156 7.04 -9.83 -13.23
C PRO A 156 6.09 -9.90 -14.44
N PHE A 157 4.89 -9.33 -14.29
CA PHE A 157 3.92 -9.17 -15.36
C PHE A 157 3.65 -7.69 -15.61
N LEU A 158 3.46 -7.33 -16.88
CA LEU A 158 2.95 -6.00 -17.22
C LEU A 158 1.51 -5.86 -16.72
N ILE A 159 1.24 -4.79 -15.97
CA ILE A 159 -0.08 -4.50 -15.38
C ILE A 159 -1.16 -4.49 -16.47
N ARG A 160 -0.91 -3.79 -17.59
CA ARG A 160 -1.85 -3.69 -18.71
C ARG A 160 -2.18 -5.02 -19.40
N GLU A 161 -1.30 -6.02 -19.27
CA GLU A 161 -1.46 -7.31 -19.94
C GLU A 161 -2.19 -8.30 -19.04
N ARG A 162 -1.87 -8.28 -17.74
CA ARG A 162 -2.50 -9.17 -16.78
C ARG A 162 -3.84 -8.64 -16.29
N TRP A 163 -3.96 -7.31 -16.15
CA TRP A 163 -5.13 -6.58 -15.66
C TRP A 163 -5.65 -5.60 -16.74
N PRO A 164 -5.98 -6.08 -17.95
CA PRO A 164 -6.28 -5.21 -19.09
C PRO A 164 -7.51 -4.31 -18.85
N ASN A 165 -8.50 -4.81 -18.12
CA ASN A 165 -9.73 -4.08 -17.84
C ASN A 165 -9.55 -2.95 -16.82
N LEU A 166 -8.43 -2.92 -16.07
CA LEU A 166 -8.15 -1.86 -15.10
C LEU A 166 -7.82 -0.52 -15.79
N GLY A 167 -7.31 -0.54 -17.02
CA GLY A 167 -6.94 0.68 -17.76
C GLY A 167 -5.75 1.45 -17.18
N PHE A 168 -5.12 0.97 -16.11
CA PHE A 168 -3.94 1.60 -15.51
C PHE A 168 -2.63 1.04 -16.09
N LYS A 169 -1.69 1.94 -16.33
CA LYS A 169 -0.31 1.58 -16.70
C LYS A 169 0.57 1.33 -15.48
N THR A 170 0.34 2.08 -14.40
CA THR A 170 1.09 2.03 -13.14
C THR A 170 0.10 2.01 -11.98
N ILE A 171 0.55 1.56 -10.81
CA ILE A 171 -0.23 1.63 -9.57
C ILE A 171 0.60 2.39 -8.54
N ASP A 172 0.06 3.51 -8.07
CA ASP A 172 0.71 4.38 -7.09
C ASP A 172 0.35 3.99 -5.66
N THR A 173 -0.83 3.39 -5.46
CA THR A 173 -1.29 2.94 -4.16
C THR A 173 -2.38 1.89 -4.37
N ILE A 174 -2.40 0.89 -3.49
CA ILE A 174 -3.46 -0.11 -3.43
C ILE A 174 -3.89 -0.31 -1.98
N ILE A 175 -5.20 -0.33 -1.75
CA ILE A 175 -5.78 -0.36 -0.42
C ILE A 175 -6.81 -1.48 -0.38
N PRO A 176 -6.61 -2.53 0.44
CA PRO A 176 -7.61 -3.58 0.60
C PRO A 176 -8.96 -3.02 1.07
N ASP A 177 -10.07 -3.59 0.61
CA ASP A 177 -11.39 -3.27 1.15
C ASP A 177 -11.55 -3.98 2.50
N PRO A 178 -11.63 -3.27 3.64
CA PRO A 178 -11.73 -3.89 4.95
C PRO A 178 -13.05 -4.68 5.14
N SER A 179 -14.06 -4.44 4.31
CA SER A 179 -15.35 -5.13 4.33
C SER A 179 -15.44 -6.30 3.34
N SER A 180 -14.47 -6.44 2.43
CA SER A 180 -14.50 -7.42 1.35
C SER A 180 -13.08 -7.94 1.08
N PRO A 181 -12.72 -9.15 1.54
CA PRO A 181 -11.33 -9.61 1.58
C PRO A 181 -10.67 -9.75 0.20
N ASN A 182 -11.46 -9.87 -0.87
CA ASN A 182 -10.96 -9.95 -2.25
C ASN A 182 -11.07 -8.64 -3.02
N GLN A 183 -11.48 -7.54 -2.41
CA GLN A 183 -11.60 -6.25 -3.09
C GLN A 183 -10.54 -5.26 -2.63
N ALA A 184 -10.25 -4.30 -3.49
CA ALA A 184 -9.30 -3.23 -3.22
C ALA A 184 -9.66 -1.96 -3.99
N TYR A 185 -9.13 -0.84 -3.51
CA TYR A 185 -9.11 0.45 -4.21
C TYR A 185 -7.70 0.66 -4.75
N VAL A 186 -7.60 0.96 -6.04
CA VAL A 186 -6.33 1.15 -6.74
C VAL A 186 -6.27 2.58 -7.24
N PHE A 187 -5.12 3.23 -7.03
CA PHE A 187 -4.88 4.61 -7.46
C PHE A 187 -3.76 4.66 -8.49
N SER A 188 -3.91 5.54 -9.47
CA SER A 188 -2.93 5.79 -10.52
C SER A 188 -3.08 7.23 -11.01
N GLY A 189 -2.11 8.10 -10.71
CA GLY A 189 -2.18 9.52 -11.02
C GLY A 189 -3.33 10.22 -10.30
N ASP A 190 -4.29 10.75 -11.06
CA ASP A 190 -5.52 11.40 -10.59
C ASP A 190 -6.73 10.44 -10.65
N LYS A 191 -6.52 9.15 -10.93
CA LYS A 191 -7.58 8.16 -11.09
C LYS A 191 -7.60 7.16 -9.95
N ALA A 192 -8.81 6.68 -9.65
CA ALA A 192 -9.05 5.57 -8.75
C ALA A 192 -10.03 4.57 -9.37
N ALA A 193 -9.89 3.29 -9.01
CA ALA A 193 -10.81 2.22 -9.36
C ALA A 193 -11.02 1.27 -8.17
N ARG A 194 -12.22 0.70 -8.07
CA ARG A 194 -12.52 -0.39 -7.15
C ARG A 194 -12.49 -1.71 -7.92
N ILE A 195 -11.71 -2.67 -7.44
CA ILE A 195 -11.50 -3.96 -8.09
C ILE A 195 -11.89 -5.12 -7.17
N ALA A 196 -12.21 -6.26 -7.78
CA ALA A 196 -12.16 -7.56 -7.14
C ALA A 196 -11.03 -8.39 -7.76
N LEU A 197 -10.17 -8.95 -6.90
CA LEU A 197 -9.03 -9.77 -7.27
C LEU A 197 -9.46 -11.23 -7.45
N VAL A 198 -9.01 -11.82 -8.55
CA VAL A 198 -9.03 -13.28 -8.75
C VAL A 198 -7.61 -13.77 -8.54
N VAL A 199 -7.36 -14.49 -7.43
CA VAL A 199 -6.02 -14.97 -7.08
C VAL A 199 -5.49 -15.90 -8.19
N GLY A 200 -4.29 -15.63 -8.71
CA GLY A 200 -3.72 -16.34 -9.88
C GLY A 200 -4.40 -16.01 -11.21
N GLY A 201 -5.30 -15.02 -11.22
CA GLY A 201 -6.04 -14.54 -12.38
C GLY A 201 -5.82 -13.05 -12.64
N GLY A 202 -6.86 -12.40 -13.18
CA GLY A 202 -6.90 -10.96 -13.41
C GLY A 202 -7.62 -10.20 -12.31
N VAL A 203 -8.13 -9.02 -12.67
CA VAL A 203 -9.01 -8.19 -11.83
C VAL A 203 -10.33 -7.96 -12.53
N ASP A 204 -11.40 -7.96 -11.75
CA ASP A 204 -12.72 -7.51 -12.17
C ASP A 204 -12.96 -6.08 -11.65
N VAL A 205 -13.18 -5.14 -12.56
CA VAL A 205 -13.37 -3.73 -12.20
C VAL A 205 -14.83 -3.51 -11.82
N LYS A 206 -15.05 -3.23 -10.53
CA LYS A 206 -16.39 -2.97 -9.98
C LYS A 206 -16.84 -1.54 -10.22
N THR A 207 -15.92 -0.58 -10.17
CA THR A 207 -16.20 0.84 -10.39
C THR A 207 -14.92 1.55 -10.86
N GLY A 208 -15.07 2.56 -11.73
CA GLY A 208 -13.95 3.30 -12.31
C GLY A 208 -13.32 2.58 -13.51
N PRO A 209 -12.16 3.07 -14.01
CA PRO A 209 -11.41 4.20 -13.50
C PRO A 209 -12.17 5.53 -13.58
N MET A 210 -12.11 6.33 -12.52
CA MET A 210 -12.71 7.66 -12.45
C MET A 210 -11.78 8.64 -11.74
N ASN A 211 -12.08 9.94 -11.83
CA ASN A 211 -11.29 10.94 -11.12
C ASN A 211 -11.34 10.67 -9.61
N ALA A 212 -10.19 10.57 -8.97
CA ALA A 212 -10.07 10.33 -7.53
C ALA A 212 -10.81 11.41 -6.73
N ALA A 213 -10.80 12.66 -7.19
CA ALA A 213 -11.51 13.78 -6.58
C ALA A 213 -13.04 13.61 -6.53
N GLU A 214 -13.63 12.76 -7.38
CA GLU A 214 -15.08 12.51 -7.36
C GLU A 214 -15.49 11.54 -6.24
N TYR A 215 -14.60 10.58 -5.93
CA TYR A 215 -14.86 9.47 -5.01
C TYR A 215 -14.24 9.70 -3.62
N TRP A 216 -13.07 10.34 -3.60
CA TRP A 216 -12.24 10.63 -2.43
C TRP A 216 -12.12 12.16 -2.27
N LYS A 217 -13.27 12.81 -2.09
CA LYS A 217 -13.41 14.27 -2.11
C LYS A 217 -12.59 14.92 -1.01
N SER A 218 -12.68 14.37 0.20
CA SER A 218 -11.98 14.94 1.36
C SER A 218 -10.48 14.67 1.28
N LEU A 219 -10.07 13.50 0.78
CA LEU A 219 -8.67 13.18 0.47
C LEU A 219 -8.09 14.15 -0.58
N HIS A 220 -8.81 14.37 -1.68
CA HIS A 220 -8.42 15.32 -2.71
C HIS A 220 -8.32 16.75 -2.16
N GLY A 221 -9.33 17.17 -1.39
CA GLY A 221 -9.34 18.49 -0.73
C GLY A 221 -8.19 18.70 0.25
N ALA A 222 -7.61 17.62 0.81
CA ALA A 222 -6.42 17.69 1.66
C ALA A 222 -5.10 17.79 0.87
N GLY A 223 -5.15 17.86 -0.46
CA GLY A 223 -3.98 17.98 -1.34
C GLY A 223 -3.32 16.64 -1.67
N PHE A 224 -4.01 15.52 -1.41
CA PHE A 224 -3.66 14.21 -1.94
C PHE A 224 -4.41 14.01 -3.28
N TYR A 225 -4.05 12.97 -4.04
CA TYR A 225 -4.72 12.49 -5.27
C TYR A 225 -5.64 13.45 -6.02
#